data_AF-A0A917RFG9-F1
#
_entry.id   AF-A0A917RFG9-F1
#
_cell.length_a   1.000
_cell.length_b   1.000
_cell.length_c   1.000
_cell.angle_alpha   90.00
_cell.angle_beta   90.00
_cell.angle_gamma   90.00
#
_symmetry.space_group_name_H-M   'P 1'
#
loop_
_entity.id
_entity.type
_entity.pdbx_description
1 polymer ?
#
loop_
_entity_poly.entity_id
_entity_poly.type
_entity_poly.pdbx_seq_one_letter_code
_entity_poly.pdbx_strand_id
1 'polypeptide(L)'
;MTIVGHTSVDTTWTQWYERCSVRLRSPHGTSDPVARHRLGEAPEQLPGLPGTWWVIDGRVFIAAKPGDRLDHAGERIAGIEILDPVDGAPGLILRHDDRALEVVRQDDRIGVRVYAPAD
;
A
#
# COMPACT_ATOMS: atom_id res chain seq x y z
N MET A 1 -5.59 16.85 -39.19
CA MET A 1 -6.19 16.34 -37.94
C MET A 1 -5.13 15.49 -37.26
N THR A 2 -4.39 16.09 -36.32
CA THR A 2 -3.26 15.44 -35.66
C THR A 2 -3.72 14.96 -34.29
N ILE A 3 -3.72 13.65 -34.09
CA ILE A 3 -4.06 13.03 -32.81
C ILE A 3 -2.81 13.14 -31.95
N VAL A 4 -2.85 13.96 -30.90
CA VAL A 4 -1.78 14.03 -29.90
C VAL A 4 -1.87 12.78 -29.04
N GLY A 5 -0.81 11.96 -29.03
CA GLY A 5 -0.69 10.81 -28.14
C GLY A 5 -0.61 11.27 -26.69
N HIS A 6 -1.58 10.85 -25.88
CA HIS A 6 -1.73 11.25 -24.48
C HIS A 6 -0.80 10.39 -23.60
N THR A 7 0.47 10.75 -23.45
CA THR A 7 1.33 10.21 -22.37
C THR A 7 0.94 10.88 -21.05
N SER A 8 -0.19 10.48 -20.45
CA SER A 8 -0.60 10.92 -19.10
C SER A 8 -1.00 9.76 -18.19
N VAL A 9 -0.34 8.63 -18.33
CA VAL A 9 -0.45 7.52 -17.38
C VAL A 9 0.97 7.13 -17.00
N ASP A 10 1.54 7.88 -16.05
CA ASP A 10 2.40 7.37 -14.97
C ASP A 10 3.02 8.53 -14.17
N THR A 11 3.32 9.68 -14.78
CA THR A 11 4.16 10.73 -14.18
C THR A 11 3.65 11.27 -12.83
N THR A 12 2.33 11.47 -12.69
CA THR A 12 1.73 11.96 -11.44
C THR A 12 1.82 10.91 -10.33
N TRP A 13 1.73 9.62 -10.69
CA TRP A 13 1.89 8.49 -9.78
C TRP A 13 3.34 8.29 -9.39
N THR A 14 4.29 8.28 -10.33
CA THR A 14 5.73 8.17 -10.03
C THR A 14 6.15 9.30 -9.09
N GLN A 15 5.74 10.53 -9.39
CA GLN A 15 6.07 11.71 -8.59
C GLN A 15 5.39 11.72 -7.21
N TRP A 16 4.19 11.14 -7.10
CA TRP A 16 3.52 10.92 -5.82
C TRP A 16 4.19 9.80 -5.03
N TYR A 17 4.50 8.67 -5.65
CA TYR A 17 5.14 7.52 -5.03
C TYR A 17 6.54 7.90 -4.56
N GLU A 18 7.28 8.67 -5.33
CA GLU A 18 8.56 9.24 -4.92
C GLU A 18 8.39 10.20 -3.73
N ARG A 19 7.40 11.11 -3.76
CA ARG A 19 7.11 12.00 -2.61
C ARG A 19 6.73 11.21 -1.36
N CYS A 20 5.80 10.27 -1.45
CA CYS A 20 5.38 9.41 -0.35
C CYS A 20 6.54 8.51 0.13
N SER A 21 7.31 7.92 -0.77
CA SER A 21 8.48 7.11 -0.44
C SER A 21 9.56 7.93 0.25
N VAL A 22 9.86 9.13 -0.24
CA VAL A 22 10.82 10.07 0.39
C VAL A 22 10.33 10.49 1.77
N ARG A 23 9.04 10.77 1.89
CA ARG A 23 8.39 11.19 3.14
C ARG A 23 8.34 10.08 4.19
N LEU A 24 8.05 8.84 3.79
CA LEU A 24 8.07 7.66 4.66
C LEU A 24 9.50 7.22 5.02
N ARG A 25 10.47 7.42 4.12
CA ARG A 25 11.91 7.19 4.36
C ARG A 25 12.59 8.32 5.15
N SER A 26 11.91 9.46 5.36
CA SER A 26 12.47 10.54 6.15
C SER A 26 12.35 10.21 7.64
N PRO A 27 13.45 10.17 8.42
CA PRO A 27 13.40 9.90 9.86
C PRO A 27 12.55 10.91 10.67
N HIS A 28 12.09 11.99 10.02
CA HIS A 28 11.24 13.05 10.58
C HIS A 28 10.00 13.37 9.72
N GLY A 29 9.56 12.49 8.81
CA GLY A 29 8.45 12.76 7.87
C GLY A 29 7.07 12.81 8.54
N THR A 30 6.49 14.02 8.67
CA THR A 30 5.27 14.42 9.42
C THR A 30 3.93 13.85 8.93
N SER A 31 3.74 12.54 8.79
CA SER A 31 2.39 11.96 8.57
C SER A 31 2.31 10.83 9.52
N ASP A 32 1.67 11.11 10.64
CA ASP A 32 1.11 10.03 11.40
C ASP A 32 0.05 9.34 10.53
N PRO A 33 0.07 8.00 10.48
CA PRO A 33 -0.98 7.27 9.81
C PRO A 33 -2.31 7.55 10.50
N VAL A 34 -3.35 7.76 9.71
CA VAL A 34 -4.71 8.02 10.17
C VAL A 34 -5.41 6.76 10.68
N ALA A 35 -4.90 5.58 10.32
CA ALA A 35 -5.32 4.31 10.90
C ALA A 35 -4.15 3.31 10.96
N ARG A 36 -4.22 2.39 11.93
CA ARG A 36 -3.28 1.29 12.13
C ARG A 36 -4.03 0.01 12.39
N HIS A 37 -3.71 -1.01 11.60
CA HIS A 37 -4.27 -2.35 11.71
C HIS A 37 -3.14 -3.34 11.99
N ARG A 38 -3.38 -4.27 12.91
CA ARG A 38 -2.53 -5.46 13.08
C ARG A 38 -3.10 -6.56 12.20
N LEU A 39 -2.24 -7.35 11.57
CA LEU A 39 -2.66 -8.52 10.84
C LEU A 39 -2.52 -9.78 11.71
N GLY A 40 -3.52 -10.64 11.67
CA GLY A 40 -3.46 -11.99 12.19
C GLY A 40 -3.16 -13.03 11.10
N GLU A 41 -3.05 -14.29 11.53
CA GLU A 41 -2.88 -15.44 10.64
C GLU A 41 -4.21 -15.84 9.95
N ALA A 42 -5.34 -15.44 10.54
CA ALA A 42 -6.66 -15.68 9.97
C ALA A 42 -7.02 -14.63 8.91
N PRO A 43 -7.58 -15.03 7.75
CA PRO A 43 -8.13 -14.10 6.77
C PRO A 43 -9.18 -13.16 7.38
N GLU A 44 -8.91 -11.85 7.34
CA GLU A 44 -9.81 -10.83 7.88
C GLU A 44 -9.98 -9.61 6.96
N GLN A 45 -11.12 -8.94 7.09
CA GLN A 45 -11.33 -7.62 6.48
C GLN A 45 -10.93 -6.55 7.48
N LEU A 46 -10.11 -5.60 7.04
CA LEU A 46 -9.68 -4.50 7.87
C LEU A 46 -10.65 -3.32 7.74
N PRO A 47 -11.03 -2.66 8.85
CA PRO A 47 -11.95 -1.52 8.80
C PRO A 47 -11.48 -0.42 7.83
N GLY A 48 -12.29 -0.15 6.80
CA GLY A 48 -12.01 0.91 5.84
C GLY A 48 -10.98 0.57 4.76
N LEU A 49 -10.52 -0.69 4.69
CA LEU A 49 -9.67 -1.19 3.62
C LEU A 49 -10.40 -2.26 2.81
N PRO A 50 -10.20 -2.32 1.49
CA PRO A 50 -10.80 -3.35 0.68
C PRO A 50 -9.99 -4.65 0.79
N GLY A 51 -10.55 -5.71 0.23
CA GLY A 51 -9.90 -7.02 0.21
C GLY A 51 -9.87 -7.72 1.57
N THR A 52 -9.21 -8.88 1.59
CA THR A 52 -9.00 -9.70 2.79
C THR A 52 -7.51 -9.86 3.01
N TRP A 53 -7.07 -9.75 4.26
CA TRP A 53 -5.67 -9.65 4.65
C TRP A 53 -5.36 -10.72 5.69
N TRP A 54 -4.18 -11.33 5.59
CA TRP A 54 -3.66 -12.25 6.60
C TRP A 54 -2.15 -12.42 6.47
N VAL A 55 -1.55 -13.08 7.46
CA VAL A 55 -0.13 -13.39 7.50
C VAL A 55 0.10 -14.90 7.47
N ILE A 56 1.08 -15.36 6.69
CA ILE A 56 1.61 -16.73 6.77
C ILE A 56 3.13 -16.65 6.71
N ASP A 57 3.82 -17.24 7.69
CA ASP A 57 5.29 -17.26 7.77
C ASP A 57 5.94 -15.87 7.62
N GLY A 58 5.33 -14.83 8.20
CA GLY A 58 5.82 -13.46 8.11
C GLY A 58 5.59 -12.76 6.76
N ARG A 59 4.90 -13.40 5.82
CA ARG A 59 4.45 -12.80 4.55
C ARG A 59 3.00 -12.37 4.64
N VAL A 60 2.67 -11.26 4.00
CA VAL A 60 1.30 -10.74 3.96
C VAL A 60 0.64 -11.21 2.69
N PHE A 61 -0.53 -11.80 2.85
CA PHE A 61 -1.40 -12.21 1.76
C PHE A 61 -2.58 -11.25 1.68
N ILE A 62 -2.89 -10.85 0.45
CA ILE A 62 -3.97 -9.93 0.16
C ILE A 62 -4.84 -10.56 -0.91
N ALA A 63 -6.08 -10.91 -0.58
CA ALA A 63 -7.09 -11.25 -1.57
C ALA A 63 -7.87 -10.00 -1.94
N ALA A 64 -7.78 -9.55 -3.19
CA ALA A 64 -8.55 -8.43 -3.70
C ALA A 64 -9.10 -8.70 -5.10
N LYS A 65 -10.24 -8.08 -5.42
CA LYS A 65 -10.85 -8.08 -6.74
C LYS A 65 -10.39 -6.85 -7.51
N PRO A 66 -10.41 -6.87 -8.86
CA PRO A 66 -10.09 -5.67 -9.65
C PRO A 66 -10.91 -4.42 -9.26
N GLY A 67 -12.16 -4.61 -8.83
CA GLY A 67 -13.05 -3.55 -8.39
C GLY A 67 -12.69 -2.93 -7.04
N ASP A 68 -11.84 -3.58 -6.24
CA ASP A 68 -11.33 -3.06 -4.96
C ASP A 68 -10.32 -1.93 -5.15
N ARG A 69 -9.82 -1.72 -6.38
CA ARG A 69 -8.91 -0.63 -6.76
C ARG A 69 -7.68 -0.54 -5.84
N LEU A 70 -7.15 -1.71 -5.49
CA LEU A 70 -5.92 -1.87 -4.74
C LEU A 70 -4.78 -2.15 -5.71
N ASP A 71 -3.77 -1.28 -5.72
CA ASP A 71 -2.65 -1.35 -6.65
C ASP A 71 -1.32 -1.49 -5.87
N HIS A 72 -0.45 -2.42 -6.27
CA HIS A 72 0.89 -2.62 -5.70
C HIS A 72 1.93 -2.47 -6.81
N ALA A 73 2.96 -1.65 -6.59
CA ALA A 73 3.98 -1.33 -7.60
C ALA A 73 3.41 -0.85 -8.96
N GLY A 74 2.23 -0.21 -8.93
CA GLY A 74 1.52 0.28 -10.13
C GLY A 74 0.59 -0.73 -10.79
N GLU A 75 0.59 -1.99 -10.36
CA GLU A 75 -0.24 -3.07 -10.92
C GLU A 75 -1.49 -3.29 -10.07
N ARG A 76 -2.65 -3.48 -10.74
CA ARG A 76 -3.92 -3.79 -10.07
C ARG A 76 -3.89 -5.19 -9.49
N ILE A 77 -4.14 -5.32 -8.18
CA ILE A 77 -4.32 -6.64 -7.56
C ILE A 77 -5.65 -7.25 -8.04
N ALA A 78 -5.56 -8.46 -8.59
CA ALA A 78 -6.67 -9.23 -9.10
C ALA A 78 -6.50 -10.71 -8.71
N GLY A 79 -6.91 -11.07 -7.49
CA GLY A 79 -6.65 -12.38 -6.91
C GLY A 79 -5.84 -12.24 -5.62
N ILE A 80 -4.79 -13.05 -5.49
CA ILE A 80 -3.90 -13.05 -4.32
C ILE A 80 -2.60 -12.33 -4.67
N GLU A 81 -2.26 -11.30 -3.89
CA GLU A 81 -0.95 -10.68 -3.86
C GLU A 81 -0.21 -11.12 -2.58
N ILE A 82 1.10 -11.36 -2.69
CA ILE A 82 1.96 -11.75 -1.56
C ILE A 82 3.04 -10.69 -1.40
N LEU A 83 3.12 -10.12 -0.21
CA LEU A 83 4.11 -9.14 0.18
C LEU A 83 5.06 -9.71 1.22
N ASP A 84 6.34 -9.38 1.10
CA ASP A 84 7.41 -9.81 2.01
C ASP A 84 8.01 -8.59 2.72
N PRO A 85 7.35 -8.05 3.76
CA PRO A 85 7.89 -6.90 4.49
C PRO A 85 9.11 -7.33 5.32
N VAL A 86 10.23 -6.65 5.07
CA VAL A 86 11.49 -6.90 5.79
C VAL A 86 11.47 -6.17 7.13
N ASP A 87 11.86 -6.85 8.20
CA ASP A 87 11.89 -6.28 9.53
C ASP A 87 12.87 -5.09 9.62
N GLY A 88 12.43 -4.00 10.25
CA GLY A 88 13.21 -2.77 10.40
C GLY A 88 13.48 -2.01 9.09
N ALA A 89 13.04 -2.54 7.94
CA ALA A 89 13.12 -1.86 6.65
C ALA A 89 11.91 -0.93 6.44
N PRO A 90 11.98 0.00 5.47
CA PRO A 90 10.80 0.73 5.02
C PRO A 90 9.68 -0.22 4.59
N GLY A 91 8.43 0.12 4.91
CA GLY A 91 7.29 -0.70 4.53
C GLY A 91 7.03 -0.73 3.02
N LEU A 92 6.24 -1.72 2.60
CA LEU A 92 5.77 -1.89 1.23
C LEU A 92 4.49 -1.07 1.03
N ILE A 93 4.42 -0.30 -0.06
CA ILE A 93 3.33 0.65 -0.30
C ILE A 93 2.35 0.11 -1.32
N LEU A 94 1.08 0.08 -0.94
CA LEU A 94 -0.06 -0.11 -1.84
C LEU A 94 -0.83 1.20 -1.98
N ARG A 95 -1.47 1.40 -3.13
CA ARG A 95 -2.46 2.46 -3.33
C ARG A 95 -3.86 1.88 -3.28
N HIS A 96 -4.74 2.57 -2.56
CA HIS A 96 -6.16 2.34 -2.61
C HIS A 96 -6.87 3.67 -2.85
N ASP A 97 -7.40 3.85 -4.08
CA ASP A 97 -7.93 5.13 -4.53
C ASP A 97 -6.91 6.27 -4.31
N ASP A 98 -7.21 7.28 -3.50
CA ASP A 98 -6.31 8.39 -3.16
C ASP A 98 -5.46 8.16 -1.89
N ARG A 99 -5.53 6.96 -1.28
CA ARG A 99 -4.84 6.64 -0.02
C ARG A 99 -3.61 5.78 -0.25
N ALA A 100 -2.58 5.99 0.58
CA ALA A 100 -1.43 5.10 0.68
C ALA A 100 -1.63 4.12 1.85
N LEU A 101 -1.35 2.84 1.60
CA LEU A 101 -1.32 1.79 2.62
C LEU A 101 0.13 1.30 2.73
N GLU A 102 0.72 1.41 3.91
CA GLU A 102 2.06 0.87 4.19
C GLU A 102 1.92 -0.43 4.96
N VAL A 103 2.45 -1.51 4.38
CA VAL A 103 2.62 -2.81 5.04
C VAL A 103 4.00 -2.83 5.68
N VAL A 104 4.04 -2.92 7.00
CA VAL A 104 5.28 -2.88 7.78
C VAL A 104 5.46 -4.14 8.60
N ARG A 105 6.72 -4.46 8.83
CA ARG A 105 7.15 -5.40 9.86
C ARG A 105 8.01 -4.66 10.88
N GLN A 106 7.64 -4.83 12.15
CA GLN A 106 8.42 -4.36 13.30
C GLN A 106 8.48 -5.51 14.31
N ASP A 107 9.66 -6.08 14.46
CA ASP A 107 9.92 -7.33 15.16
C ASP A 107 9.04 -8.47 14.57
N ASP A 108 8.32 -9.18 15.43
CA ASP A 108 7.38 -10.24 15.07
C ASP A 108 5.97 -9.72 14.75
N ARG A 109 5.80 -8.41 14.58
CA ARG A 109 4.50 -7.78 14.32
C ARG A 109 4.41 -7.25 12.91
N ILE A 110 3.37 -7.68 12.21
CA ILE A 110 3.02 -7.17 10.89
C ILE A 110 1.72 -6.38 10.98
N GLY A 111 1.67 -5.26 10.26
CA GLY A 111 0.50 -4.41 10.24
C GLY A 111 0.39 -3.55 8.99
N VAL A 112 -0.78 -2.96 8.83
CA VAL A 112 -1.10 -2.00 7.78
C VAL A 112 -1.30 -0.63 8.40
N ARG A 113 -0.59 0.37 7.88
CA ARG A 113 -0.74 1.78 8.24
C ARG A 113 -1.40 2.52 7.08
N VAL A 114 -2.43 3.29 7.38
CA VAL A 114 -3.20 4.03 6.38
C VAL A 114 -2.82 5.50 6.46
N TYR A 115 -2.49 6.09 5.32
CA TYR A 115 -2.17 7.50 5.22
C TYR A 115 -3.28 8.23 4.48
N ALA A 116 -3.62 9.41 5.00
CA ALA A 116 -4.50 10.34 4.29
C ALA A 116 -3.87 10.74 2.95
N PRO A 117 -4.70 11.13 1.97
CA PRO A 117 -4.19 11.75 0.75
C PRO A 117 -3.33 12.97 1.07
N ALA A 118 -2.36 13.24 0.20
CA ALA A 118 -1.58 14.47 0.29
C ALA A 118 -2.42 15.60 -0.31
N ASP A 119 -2.66 16.64 0.48
CA ASP A 119 -3.31 17.89 0.06
C ASP A 119 -2.53 18.59 -1.05
#